data_AF-C1EI84-F1
#
_entry.id   AF-C1EI84-F1
#
_cell.length_a   1.000
_cell.length_b   1.000
_cell.length_c   1.000
_cell.angle_alpha   90.00
_cell.angle_beta   90.00
_cell.angle_gamma   90.00
#
_symmetry.space_group_name_H-M   'P 1'
#
loop_
_entity.id
_entity.type
_entity.pdbx_description
1 polymer ?
#
loop_
_entity_poly.entity_id
_entity_poly.type
_entity_poly.pdbx_seq_one_letter_code
_entity_poly.pdbx_strand_id
1 'polypeptide(L)'
;FREEMSKPDEEIDLARAAGYVAMHRRPDESRVADAVEELDVLAAELEATLPPPEQRFPLRTLKAISRYMFHTLGFKGNQEEFYDPRNSCLDEVLARRTGIPITLALVYMELARRVGVPMVGVNLPAHFMIRPVVEDMEVLVDCFNDGELKFVEDVEDMLKKFYTMGEADKLTIDRSFFADNSMKPRAFLTRMLTNLKQIYFNNDEFAAALQIVAYQAHCAPDEKVALFNRRDGGICLFLMQRHAEAAEELSGFLAECDAKGMWDGDGNPSARAQILQMIEHAKAQVARESVKRSVEDALGESGDGEDDACGDDPKARDDP
;
A
#
# COMPACT_ATOMS: atom_id res chain seq x y z
N PHE A 1 -1.56 8.91 -9.62
CA PHE A 1 -0.66 7.82 -9.19
C PHE A 1 0.13 7.20 -10.36
N ARG A 2 -0.50 6.50 -11.32
CA ARG A 2 0.20 5.84 -12.44
C ARG A 2 1.15 6.77 -13.20
N GLU A 3 0.70 7.98 -13.50
CA GLU A 3 1.50 9.00 -14.20
C GLU A 3 2.76 9.37 -13.39
N GLU A 4 2.62 9.69 -12.11
CA GLU A 4 3.74 9.94 -11.20
C GLU A 4 4.70 8.74 -11.18
N MET A 5 4.18 7.52 -11.06
CA MET A 5 4.95 6.27 -11.06
C MET A 5 5.48 5.87 -12.44
N SER A 6 5.22 6.62 -13.51
CA SER A 6 5.80 6.38 -14.83
C SER A 6 7.10 7.17 -15.05
N LYS A 7 7.40 8.13 -14.17
CA LYS A 7 8.62 8.94 -14.20
C LYS A 7 9.86 8.11 -13.83
N PRO A 8 11.07 8.55 -14.25
CA PRO A 8 12.34 8.06 -13.70
C PRO A 8 12.37 8.21 -12.18
N ASP A 9 13.10 7.33 -11.47
CA ASP A 9 13.10 7.29 -10.01
C ASP A 9 13.54 8.63 -9.38
N GLU A 10 14.42 9.37 -10.04
CA GLU A 10 14.92 10.68 -9.61
C GLU A 10 13.88 11.81 -9.74
N GLU A 11 12.85 11.59 -10.58
CA GLU A 11 11.79 12.57 -10.87
C GLU A 11 10.47 12.25 -10.15
N ILE A 12 10.36 11.09 -9.50
CA ILE A 12 9.19 10.73 -8.69
C ILE A 12 9.17 11.61 -7.44
N ASP A 13 8.11 12.42 -7.31
CA ASP A 13 7.82 13.14 -6.08
C ASP A 13 7.13 12.19 -5.09
N LEU A 14 7.83 11.83 -4.02
CA LEU A 14 7.38 10.86 -3.04
C LEU A 14 6.14 11.35 -2.27
N ALA A 15 6.09 12.64 -1.91
CA ALA A 15 4.95 13.24 -1.22
C ALA A 15 3.71 13.26 -2.11
N ARG A 16 3.86 13.68 -3.38
CA ARG A 16 2.76 13.63 -4.36
C ARG A 16 2.27 12.22 -4.59
N ALA A 17 3.18 11.27 -4.78
CA ALA A 17 2.82 9.87 -4.97
C ALA A 17 2.05 9.31 -3.76
N ALA A 18 2.47 9.62 -2.53
CA ALA A 18 1.74 9.24 -1.32
C ALA A 18 0.37 9.94 -1.19
N GLY A 19 0.26 11.21 -1.58
CA GLY A 19 -1.03 11.91 -1.69
C GLY A 19 -1.96 11.24 -2.70
N TYR A 20 -1.44 10.85 -3.87
CA TYR A 20 -2.20 10.08 -4.86
C TYR A 20 -2.62 8.70 -4.34
N VAL A 21 -1.83 8.05 -3.49
CA VAL A 21 -2.27 6.82 -2.80
C VAL A 21 -3.47 7.14 -1.94
N ALA A 22 -3.43 8.20 -1.12
CA ALA A 22 -4.53 8.54 -0.21
C ALA A 22 -5.88 8.82 -0.90
N MET A 23 -5.87 9.23 -2.18
CA MET A 23 -7.08 9.46 -2.95
C MET A 23 -8.00 8.24 -3.08
N HIS A 24 -7.50 7.02 -2.84
CA HIS A 24 -8.35 5.81 -2.84
C HIS A 24 -9.52 5.90 -1.84
N ARG A 25 -9.35 6.58 -0.70
CA ARG A 25 -10.45 6.81 0.27
C ARG A 25 -11.24 8.07 -0.01
N ARG A 26 -10.57 9.10 -0.53
CA ARG A 26 -11.14 10.42 -0.79
C ARG A 26 -10.65 10.91 -2.15
N PRO A 27 -11.39 10.65 -3.23
CA PRO A 27 -10.94 10.94 -4.59
C PRO A 27 -11.04 12.45 -4.87
N ASP A 28 -10.07 13.19 -4.36
CA ASP A 28 -9.94 14.63 -4.51
C ASP A 28 -8.47 14.99 -4.73
N GLU A 29 -8.16 15.45 -5.93
CA GLU A 29 -6.80 15.76 -6.34
C GLU A 29 -6.27 17.05 -5.69
N SER A 30 -7.14 18.00 -5.29
CA SER A 30 -6.66 19.24 -4.65
C SER A 30 -5.91 18.94 -3.36
N ARG A 31 -6.34 17.89 -2.64
CA ARG A 31 -5.74 17.45 -1.38
C ARG A 31 -4.31 16.94 -1.54
N VAL A 32 -3.92 16.53 -2.74
CA VAL A 32 -2.52 16.18 -3.05
C VAL A 32 -1.67 17.44 -3.10
N ALA A 33 -2.16 18.49 -3.74
CA ALA A 33 -1.49 19.79 -3.78
C ALA A 33 -1.42 20.41 -2.38
N ASP A 34 -2.54 20.40 -1.64
CA ASP A 34 -2.63 20.93 -0.28
C ASP A 34 -1.63 20.25 0.66
N ALA A 35 -1.48 18.92 0.58
CA ALA A 35 -0.53 18.18 1.40
C ALA A 35 0.93 18.53 1.11
N VAL A 36 1.28 18.77 -0.17
CA VAL A 36 2.63 19.19 -0.56
C VAL A 36 2.91 20.62 -0.12
N GLU A 37 1.94 21.52 -0.28
CA GLU A 37 2.04 22.90 0.18
C GLU A 37 2.18 22.97 1.71
N GLU A 38 1.43 22.16 2.46
CA GLU A 38 1.58 22.07 3.92
C GLU A 38 3.00 21.64 4.30
N LEU A 39 3.59 20.66 3.61
CA LEU A 39 4.99 20.25 3.84
C LEU A 39 5.98 21.38 3.54
N ASP A 40 5.74 22.17 2.49
CA ASP A 40 6.57 23.34 2.15
C ASP A 40 6.49 24.42 3.24
N VAL A 41 5.28 24.72 3.73
CA VAL A 41 5.04 25.68 4.83
C VAL A 41 5.74 25.22 6.11
N LEU A 42 5.52 23.96 6.52
CA LEU A 42 6.11 23.41 7.73
C LEU A 42 7.64 23.39 7.66
N ALA A 43 8.21 23.13 6.49
CA ALA A 43 9.65 23.17 6.29
C ALA A 43 10.21 24.60 6.33
N ALA A 44 9.50 25.59 5.77
CA ALA A 44 9.90 26.99 5.85
C ALA A 44 9.89 27.50 7.30
N GLU A 45 8.90 27.10 8.10
CA GLU A 45 8.83 27.38 9.53
C GLU A 45 10.01 26.74 10.29
N LEU A 46 10.34 25.48 9.98
CA LEU A 46 11.52 24.81 10.54
C LEU A 46 12.82 25.52 10.15
N GLU A 47 12.99 25.83 8.86
CA GLU A 47 14.17 26.48 8.28
C GLU A 47 14.49 27.79 9.00
N ALA A 48 13.47 28.59 9.33
CA ALA A 48 13.62 29.84 10.06
C ALA A 48 14.19 29.68 11.49
N THR A 49 14.13 28.47 12.06
CA THR A 49 14.69 28.16 13.39
C THR A 49 16.12 27.59 13.33
N LEU A 50 16.59 27.21 12.13
CA LEU A 50 17.88 26.58 11.95
C LEU A 50 18.98 27.63 11.68
N PRO A 51 20.24 27.35 12.06
CA PRO A 51 21.37 28.12 11.56
C PRO A 51 21.45 28.11 10.03
N PRO A 52 22.18 29.05 9.41
CA PRO A 52 22.50 29.00 7.99
C PRO A 52 23.08 27.63 7.58
N PRO A 53 22.80 27.12 6.36
CA PRO A 53 23.21 25.78 5.92
C PRO A 53 24.68 25.43 6.19
N GLU A 54 25.59 26.38 5.97
CA GLU A 54 27.03 26.22 6.17
C GLU A 54 27.47 26.07 7.64
N GLN A 55 26.57 26.33 8.59
CA GLN A 55 26.80 26.20 10.04
C GLN A 55 26.04 25.01 10.66
N ARG A 56 25.33 24.23 9.83
CA ARG A 56 24.53 23.09 10.31
C ARG A 56 25.42 21.89 10.61
N PHE A 57 25.18 21.29 11.77
CA PHE A 57 25.75 19.99 12.12
C PHE A 57 24.66 18.93 11.96
N PRO A 58 24.87 17.86 11.16
CA PRO A 58 23.82 16.89 10.83
C PRO A 58 23.02 16.39 12.04
N LEU A 59 23.72 15.92 13.08
CA LEU A 59 23.07 15.41 14.30
C LEU A 59 22.25 16.49 15.05
N ARG A 60 22.69 17.75 15.04
CA ARG A 60 21.92 18.85 15.64
C ARG A 60 20.69 19.18 14.80
N THR A 61 20.82 19.14 13.48
CA THR A 61 19.70 19.36 12.56
C THR A 61 18.65 18.25 12.70
N LEU A 62 19.05 16.98 12.78
CA LEU A 62 18.12 15.87 13.04
C LEU A 62 17.38 16.05 14.36
N LYS A 63 18.07 16.42 15.45
CA LYS A 63 17.43 16.72 16.74
C LYS A 63 16.46 17.89 16.66
N ALA A 64 16.76 18.90 15.83
CA ALA A 64 15.86 20.03 15.61
C ALA A 64 14.62 19.61 14.83
N ILE A 65 14.76 18.79 13.77
CA ILE A 65 13.63 18.22 13.03
C ILE A 65 12.76 17.38 13.95
N SER A 66 13.34 16.44 14.73
CA SER A 66 12.59 15.61 15.68
C SER A 66 11.85 16.47 16.71
N ARG A 67 12.53 17.48 17.28
CA ARG A 67 11.89 18.41 18.22
C ARG A 67 10.70 19.12 17.60
N TYR A 68 10.90 19.66 16.41
CA TYR A 68 9.89 20.42 15.72
C TYR A 68 8.68 19.55 15.37
N MET A 69 8.90 18.41 14.70
CA MET A 69 7.83 17.53 14.25
C MET A 69 7.06 16.90 15.42
N PHE A 70 7.75 16.30 16.40
CA PHE A 70 7.07 15.51 17.42
C PHE A 70 6.64 16.34 18.63
N HIS A 71 7.42 17.35 19.04
CA HIS A 71 7.11 18.14 20.23
C HIS A 71 6.41 19.47 19.93
N THR A 72 6.81 20.19 18.88
CA THR A 72 6.17 21.47 18.52
C THR A 72 4.88 21.24 17.75
N LEU A 73 4.92 20.40 16.71
CA LEU A 73 3.79 20.12 15.83
C LEU A 73 2.88 18.99 16.35
N GLY A 74 3.34 18.22 17.33
CA GLY A 74 2.56 17.17 17.99
C GLY A 74 2.31 15.91 17.15
N PHE A 75 3.15 15.64 16.14
CA PHE A 75 3.08 14.36 15.43
C PHE A 75 3.32 13.20 16.39
N LYS A 76 2.61 12.09 16.21
CA LYS A 76 2.77 10.89 17.05
C LYS A 76 2.42 9.58 16.32
N GLY A 77 3.02 8.49 16.80
CA GLY A 77 2.62 7.13 16.41
C GLY A 77 1.22 6.78 16.95
N ASN A 78 0.38 6.19 16.10
CA ASN A 78 -0.92 5.68 16.55
C ASN A 78 -0.78 4.26 17.13
N GLN A 79 -0.57 4.16 18.43
CA GLN A 79 -0.48 2.86 19.11
C GLN A 79 -1.86 2.26 19.42
N GLU A 80 -2.87 3.12 19.65
CA GLU A 80 -4.22 2.70 20.04
C GLU A 80 -5.00 2.14 18.85
N GLU A 81 -4.98 2.84 17.72
CA GLU A 81 -5.67 2.46 16.49
C GLU A 81 -4.65 2.25 15.36
N PHE A 82 -3.64 1.40 15.57
CA PHE A 82 -2.54 1.18 14.61
C PHE A 82 -3.06 0.81 13.20
N TYR A 83 -4.06 -0.06 13.13
CA TYR A 83 -4.66 -0.54 11.88
C TYR A 83 -5.78 0.38 11.33
N ASP A 84 -5.88 1.63 11.79
CA ASP A 84 -6.73 2.62 11.12
C ASP A 84 -6.10 3.02 9.76
N PRO A 85 -6.80 2.81 8.62
CA PRO A 85 -6.28 3.13 7.29
C PRO A 85 -5.91 4.61 7.11
N ARG A 86 -6.54 5.52 7.88
CA ARG A 86 -6.21 6.96 7.86
C ARG A 86 -4.77 7.21 8.29
N ASN A 87 -4.17 6.33 9.10
CA ASN A 87 -2.76 6.46 9.48
C ASN A 87 -1.80 6.23 8.30
N SER A 88 -2.28 5.70 7.17
CA SER A 88 -1.50 5.48 5.94
C SER A 88 -1.73 6.54 4.85
N CYS A 89 -2.64 7.49 5.09
CA CYS A 89 -3.05 8.50 4.10
C CYS A 89 -2.37 9.84 4.44
N LEU A 90 -1.51 10.37 3.56
CA LEU A 90 -0.64 11.52 3.87
C LEU A 90 -1.41 12.76 4.34
N ASP A 91 -2.47 13.12 3.63
CA ASP A 91 -3.45 14.15 3.96
C ASP A 91 -4.04 14.00 5.37
N GLU A 92 -4.42 12.78 5.77
CA GLU A 92 -4.95 12.50 7.10
C GLU A 92 -3.86 12.53 8.16
N VAL A 93 -2.66 12.07 7.84
CA VAL A 93 -1.50 12.07 8.73
C VAL A 93 -1.08 13.51 9.05
N LEU A 94 -1.05 14.38 8.04
CA LEU A 94 -0.79 15.82 8.21
C LEU A 94 -1.90 16.49 9.04
N ALA A 95 -3.16 16.25 8.71
CA ALA A 95 -4.28 16.87 9.43
C ALA A 95 -4.41 16.40 10.90
N ARG A 96 -4.23 15.09 11.14
CA ARG A 96 -4.39 14.48 12.48
C ARG A 96 -3.10 14.46 13.29
N ARG A 97 -1.96 14.78 12.66
CA ARG A 97 -0.62 14.66 13.25
C ARG A 97 -0.38 13.26 13.82
N THR A 98 -0.92 12.24 13.15
CA THR A 98 -0.97 10.86 13.68
C THR A 98 -0.79 9.87 12.53
N GLY A 99 0.13 8.91 12.66
CA GLY A 99 0.43 7.96 11.60
C GLY A 99 1.08 6.65 12.06
N ILE A 100 1.44 5.81 11.09
CA ILE A 100 2.25 4.60 11.29
C ILE A 100 3.74 4.88 10.99
N PRO A 101 4.68 3.96 11.28
CA PRO A 101 6.12 4.24 11.13
C PRO A 101 6.51 4.80 9.75
N ILE A 102 6.01 4.21 8.65
CA ILE A 102 6.38 4.62 7.29
C ILE A 102 5.83 5.98 6.87
N THR A 103 4.64 6.37 7.34
CA THR A 103 4.06 7.67 7.00
C THR A 103 4.62 8.80 7.84
N LEU A 104 4.95 8.54 9.11
CA LEU A 104 5.68 9.51 9.93
C LEU A 104 7.09 9.70 9.40
N ALA A 105 7.74 8.62 8.98
CA ALA A 105 9.01 8.69 8.27
C ALA A 105 8.92 9.50 6.97
N LEU A 106 7.85 9.35 6.18
CA LEU A 106 7.62 10.18 4.99
C LEU A 106 7.64 11.66 5.34
N VAL A 107 6.82 12.10 6.30
CA VAL A 107 6.74 13.51 6.71
C VAL A 107 8.11 14.00 7.20
N TYR A 108 8.80 13.23 8.03
CA TYR A 108 10.14 13.59 8.49
C TYR A 108 11.12 13.75 7.33
N MET A 109 11.16 12.78 6.41
CA MET A 109 12.04 12.81 5.24
C MET A 109 11.76 14.02 4.35
N GLU A 110 10.48 14.38 4.16
CA GLU A 110 10.09 15.55 3.36
C GLU A 110 10.48 16.88 4.02
N LEU A 111 10.41 16.98 5.36
CA LEU A 111 10.93 18.13 6.11
C LEU A 111 12.46 18.17 6.00
N ALA A 112 13.13 17.06 6.27
CA ALA A 112 14.59 16.94 6.25
C ALA A 112 15.16 17.31 4.88
N ARG A 113 14.57 16.78 3.79
CA ARG A 113 14.97 17.08 2.41
C ARG A 113 14.89 18.57 2.09
N ARG A 114 13.82 19.25 2.53
CA ARG A 114 13.61 20.70 2.30
C ARG A 114 14.61 21.58 3.06
N VAL A 115 15.07 21.14 4.22
CA VAL A 115 16.13 21.84 4.99
C VAL A 115 17.55 21.36 4.65
N GLY A 116 17.71 20.64 3.53
CA GLY A 116 19.01 20.23 3.00
C GLY A 116 19.64 19.01 3.66
N VAL A 117 18.86 18.18 4.36
CA VAL A 117 19.31 16.92 4.97
C VAL A 117 18.68 15.74 4.22
N PRO A 118 19.35 15.19 3.20
CA PRO A 118 18.84 14.00 2.51
C PRO A 118 18.78 12.81 3.47
N MET A 119 17.67 12.08 3.41
CA MET A 119 17.39 10.92 4.25
C MET A 119 16.99 9.74 3.35
N VAL A 120 17.23 8.53 3.82
CA VAL A 120 16.73 7.29 3.20
C VAL A 120 16.08 6.41 4.24
N GLY A 121 15.09 5.62 3.82
CA GLY A 121 14.42 4.65 4.67
C GLY A 121 15.21 3.35 4.77
N VAL A 122 15.06 2.71 5.92
CA VAL A 122 15.71 1.47 6.30
C VAL A 122 14.60 0.48 6.67
N ASN A 123 14.44 -0.52 5.82
CA ASN A 123 13.52 -1.62 6.07
C ASN A 123 14.15 -2.56 7.10
N LEU A 124 13.49 -2.68 8.26
CA LEU A 124 13.90 -3.57 9.33
C LEU A 124 12.85 -4.66 9.55
N PRO A 125 13.21 -5.82 10.10
CA PRO A 125 12.25 -6.84 10.49
C PRO A 125 11.18 -6.26 11.44
N ALA A 126 9.91 -6.28 11.01
CA ALA A 126 8.75 -5.69 11.70
C ALA A 126 8.83 -4.18 11.99
N HIS A 127 9.84 -3.46 11.51
CA HIS A 127 10.05 -2.03 11.79
C HIS A 127 10.37 -1.25 10.51
N PHE A 128 10.25 0.07 10.57
CA PHE A 128 10.69 0.98 9.53
C PHE A 128 11.30 2.21 10.18
N MET A 129 12.54 2.51 9.83
CA MET A 129 13.28 3.67 10.33
C MET A 129 13.87 4.43 9.15
N ILE A 130 14.48 5.59 9.40
CA ILE A 130 15.17 6.37 8.39
C ILE A 130 16.58 6.73 8.88
N ARG A 131 17.50 7.00 7.96
CA ARG A 131 18.85 7.46 8.26
C ARG A 131 19.23 8.67 7.39
N PRO A 132 20.12 9.55 7.86
CA PRO A 132 20.72 10.56 7.01
C PRO A 132 21.63 9.94 5.95
N VAL A 133 21.73 10.59 4.80
CA VAL A 133 22.73 10.32 3.77
C VAL A 133 23.94 11.21 4.04
N VAL A 134 24.69 10.86 5.08
CA VAL A 134 25.88 11.59 5.55
C VAL A 134 26.98 10.56 5.81
N GLU A 135 28.19 10.81 5.30
CA GLU A 135 29.35 9.94 5.51
C GLU A 135 29.65 9.77 7.00
N ASP A 136 30.08 8.57 7.38
CA ASP A 136 30.46 8.18 8.75
C ASP A 136 29.37 8.39 9.82
N MET A 137 28.09 8.52 9.42
CA MET A 137 26.96 8.69 10.33
C MET A 137 26.05 7.47 10.37
N GLU A 138 26.31 6.56 11.32
CA GLU A 138 25.51 5.35 11.56
C GLU A 138 24.43 5.60 12.64
N VAL A 139 23.48 6.48 12.34
CA VAL A 139 22.33 6.78 13.22
C VAL A 139 21.02 6.53 12.49
N LEU A 140 20.08 5.90 13.17
CA LEU A 140 18.70 5.70 12.74
C LEU A 140 17.77 6.66 13.48
N VAL A 141 16.72 7.11 12.81
CA VAL A 141 15.64 7.91 13.38
C VAL A 141 14.38 7.05 13.42
N ASP A 142 13.87 6.83 14.62
CA ASP A 142 12.61 6.14 14.85
C ASP A 142 11.45 7.14 14.88
N CYS A 143 10.82 7.34 13.73
CA CYS A 143 9.72 8.29 13.58
C CYS A 143 8.42 7.83 14.25
N PHE A 144 8.32 6.58 14.70
CA PHE A 144 7.16 6.11 15.46
C PHE A 144 7.31 6.39 16.95
N ASN A 145 8.55 6.45 17.43
CA ASN A 145 8.92 6.79 18.80
C ASN A 145 9.52 8.21 18.85
N ASP A 146 8.72 9.21 18.48
CA ASP A 146 9.03 10.65 18.61
C ASP A 146 10.33 11.14 17.94
N GLY A 147 10.78 10.44 16.90
CA GLY A 147 12.01 10.79 16.19
C GLY A 147 13.26 10.53 17.02
N GLU A 148 13.20 9.54 17.91
CA GLU A 148 14.33 9.10 18.72
C GLU A 148 15.50 8.71 17.82
N LEU A 149 16.69 9.23 18.15
CA LEU A 149 17.92 8.88 17.47
C LEU A 149 18.51 7.64 18.13
N LYS A 150 18.67 6.57 17.36
CA LYS A 150 19.19 5.28 17.82
C LYS A 150 20.49 4.94 17.09
N PHE A 151 21.45 4.39 17.80
CA PHE A 151 22.60 3.76 17.17
C PHE A 151 22.19 2.41 16.59
N VAL A 152 22.93 1.95 15.59
CA VAL A 152 22.63 0.69 14.88
C VAL A 152 22.68 -0.49 15.83
N GLU A 153 23.66 -0.50 16.73
CA GLU A 153 23.88 -1.52 17.74
C GLU A 153 22.66 -1.63 18.67
N ASP A 154 22.09 -0.50 19.08
CA ASP A 154 20.89 -0.47 19.93
C ASP A 154 19.67 -1.06 19.21
N VAL A 155 19.56 -0.82 17.90
CA VAL A 155 18.48 -1.38 17.06
C VAL A 155 18.69 -2.87 16.84
N GLU A 156 19.92 -3.32 16.58
CA GLU A 156 20.26 -4.75 16.51
C GLU A 156 19.87 -5.47 17.81
N ASP A 157 20.21 -4.90 18.96
CA ASP A 157 19.90 -5.48 20.27
C ASP A 157 18.40 -5.44 20.59
N MET A 158 17.69 -4.39 20.17
CA MET A 158 16.23 -4.33 20.23
C MET A 158 15.62 -5.48 19.41
N LEU A 159 16.03 -5.64 18.15
CA LEU A 159 15.48 -6.65 17.27
C LEU A 159 15.76 -8.07 17.79
N LYS A 160 16.99 -8.37 18.26
CA LYS A 160 17.32 -9.69 18.85
C LYS A 160 16.37 -10.08 20.00
N LYS A 161 15.94 -9.12 20.82
CA LYS A 161 14.98 -9.34 21.93
C LYS A 161 13.56 -9.63 21.45
N PHE A 162 13.13 -9.08 20.31
CA PHE A 162 11.83 -9.35 19.72
C PHE A 162 11.77 -10.70 18.99
N TYR A 163 12.89 -11.15 18.41
CA TYR A 163 12.98 -12.37 17.61
C TYR A 163 13.50 -13.60 18.38
N THR A 164 13.44 -13.61 19.73
CA THR A 164 13.92 -14.72 20.57
C THR A 164 13.03 -16.00 20.52
N MET A 165 12.21 -16.15 19.47
CA MET A 165 11.52 -17.39 19.10
C MET A 165 11.81 -17.70 17.63
N GLY A 166 12.86 -18.48 17.35
CA GLY A 166 13.10 -19.01 16.01
C GLY A 166 14.56 -19.27 15.69
N GLU A 167 15.35 -18.22 15.47
CA GLU A 167 16.76 -18.31 15.06
C GLU A 167 17.48 -17.00 15.44
N ALA A 168 17.90 -16.87 16.70
CA ALA A 168 18.52 -15.65 17.23
C ALA A 168 19.90 -15.32 16.61
N ASP A 169 20.56 -16.28 15.97
CA ASP A 169 21.95 -16.16 15.49
C ASP A 169 22.09 -15.55 14.08
N LYS A 170 20.99 -15.16 13.41
CA LYS A 170 21.05 -14.62 12.02
C LYS A 170 20.50 -13.21 11.84
N LEU A 171 20.05 -12.53 12.90
CA LEU A 171 19.52 -11.17 12.75
C LEU A 171 20.64 -10.11 12.82
N THR A 172 21.62 -10.23 11.94
CA THR A 172 22.49 -9.12 11.59
C THR A 172 21.72 -8.21 10.63
N ILE A 173 21.50 -6.95 11.00
CA ILE A 173 20.98 -5.99 10.01
C ILE A 173 22.06 -5.91 8.93
N ASP A 174 21.70 -6.23 7.69
CA ASP A 174 22.66 -6.22 6.58
C ASP A 174 23.18 -4.81 6.36
N ARG A 175 24.34 -4.46 6.93
CA ARG A 175 24.91 -3.11 6.87
C ARG A 175 25.17 -2.61 5.43
N SER A 176 24.96 -3.43 4.39
CA SER A 176 24.92 -2.99 2.99
C SER A 176 23.94 -1.83 2.73
N PHE A 177 22.87 -1.67 3.53
CA PHE A 177 21.98 -0.50 3.42
C PHE A 177 22.64 0.83 3.81
N PHE A 178 23.81 0.84 4.45
CA PHE A 178 24.61 2.05 4.66
C PHE A 178 25.45 2.41 3.42
N ALA A 179 25.82 1.40 2.63
CA ALA A 179 26.51 1.61 1.36
C ALA A 179 25.53 1.99 0.23
N ASP A 180 24.29 1.48 0.30
CA ASP A 180 23.22 1.83 -0.64
C ASP A 180 22.44 3.07 -0.15
N ASN A 181 22.79 4.22 -0.73
CA ASN A 181 22.06 5.48 -0.53
C ASN A 181 20.83 5.60 -1.45
N SER A 182 20.47 4.56 -2.21
CA SER A 182 19.37 4.57 -3.16
C SER A 182 18.13 3.87 -2.61
N MET A 183 17.50 4.45 -1.58
CA MET A 183 16.10 4.09 -1.39
C MET A 183 15.27 4.73 -2.50
N LYS A 184 15.01 3.94 -3.54
CA LYS A 184 14.20 4.35 -4.68
C LYS A 184 12.76 4.64 -4.23
N PRO A 185 12.12 5.73 -4.68
CA PRO A 185 10.73 6.06 -4.33
C PRO A 185 9.75 4.88 -4.52
N ARG A 186 9.99 4.05 -5.54
CA ARG A 186 9.26 2.81 -5.80
C ARG A 186 9.33 1.80 -4.66
N ALA A 187 10.51 1.60 -4.07
CA ALA A 187 10.68 0.67 -2.96
C ALA A 187 9.94 1.18 -1.71
N PHE A 188 10.04 2.48 -1.43
CA PHE A 188 9.29 3.11 -0.33
C PHE A 188 7.78 2.97 -0.51
N LEU A 189 7.25 3.31 -1.68
CA LEU A 189 5.81 3.19 -1.96
C LEU A 189 5.34 1.74 -1.99
N THR A 190 6.17 0.80 -2.45
CA THR A 190 5.85 -0.63 -2.36
C THR A 190 5.67 -1.07 -0.90
N ARG A 191 6.56 -0.63 -0.01
CA ARG A 191 6.44 -0.90 1.43
C ARG A 191 5.21 -0.23 2.04
N MET A 192 4.93 1.03 1.69
CA MET A 192 3.76 1.78 2.15
C MET A 192 2.46 1.08 1.74
N LEU A 193 2.34 0.72 0.45
CA LEU A 193 1.19 0.01 -0.09
C LEU A 193 1.07 -1.40 0.52
N THR A 194 2.17 -2.08 0.81
CA THR A 194 2.15 -3.37 1.52
C THR A 194 1.57 -3.23 2.94
N ASN A 195 1.94 -2.19 3.68
CA ASN A 195 1.36 -1.91 5.00
C ASN A 195 -0.15 -1.62 4.90
N LEU A 196 -0.54 -0.76 3.96
CA LEU A 196 -1.94 -0.38 3.79
C LEU A 196 -2.81 -1.55 3.29
N LYS A 197 -2.29 -2.38 2.39
CA LYS A 197 -2.93 -3.62 1.96
C LYS A 197 -3.19 -4.52 3.17
N GLN A 198 -2.19 -4.74 4.02
CA GLN A 198 -2.34 -5.57 5.22
C GLN A 198 -3.37 -5.00 6.19
N ILE A 199 -3.40 -3.68 6.37
CA ILE A 199 -4.43 -2.99 7.16
C ILE A 199 -5.83 -3.34 6.62
N TYR A 200 -6.04 -3.21 5.31
CA TYR A 200 -7.35 -3.52 4.72
C TYR A 200 -7.72 -4.99 4.79
N PHE A 201 -6.75 -5.91 4.66
CA PHE A 201 -6.99 -7.32 4.91
C PHE A 201 -7.43 -7.59 6.35
N ASN A 202 -6.79 -6.95 7.33
CA ASN A 202 -7.12 -7.12 8.74
C ASN A 202 -8.51 -6.53 9.10
N ASN A 203 -8.98 -5.56 8.33
CA ASN A 203 -10.28 -4.90 8.52
C ASN A 203 -11.40 -5.51 7.66
N ASP A 204 -11.13 -6.60 6.94
CA ASP A 204 -12.06 -7.22 5.96
C ASP A 204 -12.53 -6.26 4.83
N GLU A 205 -11.78 -5.19 4.56
CA GLU A 205 -12.06 -4.17 3.53
C GLU A 205 -11.44 -4.58 2.18
N PHE A 206 -11.85 -5.74 1.65
CA PHE A 206 -11.20 -6.37 0.48
C PHE A 206 -11.26 -5.56 -0.81
N ALA A 207 -12.29 -4.73 -1.00
CA ALA A 207 -12.39 -3.86 -2.17
C ALA A 207 -11.28 -2.80 -2.17
N ALA A 208 -10.99 -2.22 -1.00
CA ALA A 208 -9.89 -1.28 -0.84
C ALA A 208 -8.55 -2.00 -0.97
N ALA A 209 -8.39 -3.18 -0.37
CA ALA A 209 -7.17 -4.00 -0.52
C ALA A 209 -6.87 -4.31 -2.00
N LEU A 210 -7.88 -4.69 -2.80
CA LEU A 210 -7.74 -4.94 -4.23
C LEU A 210 -7.31 -3.68 -5.01
N GLN A 211 -7.83 -2.51 -4.66
CA GLN A 211 -7.39 -1.24 -5.24
C GLN A 211 -5.92 -0.94 -4.91
N ILE A 212 -5.49 -1.23 -3.67
CA ILE A 212 -4.09 -1.06 -3.26
C ILE A 212 -3.16 -2.04 -3.99
N VAL A 213 -3.58 -3.29 -4.24
CA VAL A 213 -2.86 -4.25 -5.09
C VAL A 213 -2.63 -3.67 -6.49
N ALA A 214 -3.66 -3.04 -7.08
CA ALA A 214 -3.54 -2.39 -8.39
C ALA A 214 -2.56 -1.21 -8.38
N TYR A 215 -2.51 -0.41 -7.29
CA TYR A 215 -1.51 0.65 -7.15
C TYR A 215 -0.11 0.07 -7.04
N GLN A 216 0.08 -1.01 -6.27
CA GLN A 216 1.38 -1.62 -6.06
C GLN A 216 1.99 -2.17 -7.36
N ALA A 217 1.17 -2.60 -8.32
CA ALA A 217 1.63 -2.99 -9.66
C ALA A 217 2.32 -1.85 -10.43
N HIS A 218 2.00 -0.58 -10.15
CA HIS A 218 2.64 0.58 -10.77
C HIS A 218 4.00 0.94 -10.15
N CYS A 219 4.35 0.37 -9.00
CA CYS A 219 5.66 0.58 -8.38
C CYS A 219 6.80 -0.21 -9.05
N ALA A 220 6.52 -0.96 -10.13
CA ALA A 220 7.47 -1.90 -10.74
C ALA A 220 8.08 -2.85 -9.68
N PRO A 221 7.24 -3.59 -8.92
CA PRO A 221 7.73 -4.49 -7.90
C PRO A 221 8.63 -5.57 -8.51
N ASP A 222 9.55 -6.11 -7.71
CA ASP A 222 10.30 -7.30 -8.13
C ASP A 222 9.36 -8.47 -8.44
N GLU A 223 9.89 -9.45 -9.16
CA GLU A 223 9.11 -10.59 -9.66
C GLU A 223 8.42 -11.37 -8.53
N LYS A 224 9.05 -11.49 -7.36
CA LYS A 224 8.46 -12.18 -6.20
C LYS A 224 7.29 -11.37 -5.67
N VAL A 225 7.45 -10.06 -5.48
CA VAL A 225 6.38 -9.17 -5.00
C VAL A 225 5.22 -9.10 -5.99
N ALA A 226 5.49 -9.03 -7.30
CA ALA A 226 4.47 -9.06 -8.35
C ALA A 226 3.62 -10.34 -8.28
N LEU A 227 4.28 -11.48 -8.13
CA LEU A 227 3.62 -12.78 -8.00
C LEU A 227 2.72 -12.84 -6.75
N PHE A 228 3.22 -12.39 -5.59
CA PHE A 228 2.40 -12.35 -4.37
C PHE A 228 1.27 -11.33 -4.43
N ASN A 229 1.42 -10.22 -5.15
CA ASN A 229 0.34 -9.29 -5.40
C ASN A 229 -0.78 -9.93 -6.23
N ARG A 230 -0.44 -10.78 -7.20
CA ARG A 230 -1.42 -11.55 -7.97
C ARG A 230 -2.24 -12.47 -7.07
N ARG A 231 -1.56 -13.21 -6.18
CA ARG A 231 -2.22 -14.04 -5.16
C ARG A 231 -3.19 -13.21 -4.32
N ASP A 232 -2.70 -12.11 -3.75
CA ASP A 232 -3.49 -11.30 -2.83
C ASP A 232 -4.70 -10.67 -3.51
N GLY A 233 -4.55 -10.23 -4.77
CA GLY A 233 -5.66 -9.77 -5.61
C GLY A 233 -6.70 -10.87 -5.84
N GLY A 234 -6.26 -12.08 -6.19
CA GLY A 234 -7.13 -13.25 -6.33
C GLY A 234 -7.88 -13.61 -5.05
N ILE A 235 -7.24 -13.49 -3.89
CA ILE A 235 -7.87 -13.69 -2.57
C ILE A 235 -8.93 -12.61 -2.32
N CYS A 236 -8.63 -11.33 -2.58
CA CYS A 236 -9.62 -10.25 -2.44
C CYS A 236 -10.85 -10.49 -3.32
N LEU A 237 -10.64 -10.85 -4.58
CA LEU A 237 -11.70 -11.18 -5.54
C LEU A 237 -12.56 -12.34 -5.05
N PHE A 238 -11.93 -13.39 -4.50
CA PHE A 238 -12.63 -14.55 -3.95
C PHE A 238 -13.53 -14.15 -2.77
N LEU A 239 -12.99 -13.39 -1.81
CA LEU A 239 -13.72 -12.95 -0.62
C LEU A 239 -14.86 -11.98 -0.96
N MET A 240 -14.74 -11.26 -2.06
CA MET A 240 -15.80 -10.41 -2.65
C MET A 240 -16.76 -11.18 -3.56
N GLN A 241 -16.69 -12.51 -3.62
CA GLN A 241 -17.54 -13.38 -4.45
C GLN A 241 -17.44 -13.11 -5.96
N ARG A 242 -16.36 -12.46 -6.42
CA ARG A 242 -16.06 -12.29 -7.86
C ARG A 242 -15.38 -13.55 -8.39
N HIS A 243 -16.12 -14.65 -8.39
CA HIS A 243 -15.57 -16.00 -8.54
C HIS A 243 -14.86 -16.24 -9.88
N ALA A 244 -15.36 -15.69 -10.99
CA ALA A 244 -14.70 -15.84 -12.29
C ALA A 244 -13.29 -15.24 -12.30
N GLU A 245 -13.16 -13.99 -11.84
CA GLU A 245 -11.90 -13.27 -11.77
C GLU A 245 -10.96 -13.87 -10.72
N ALA A 246 -11.50 -14.29 -9.57
CA ALA A 246 -10.73 -14.96 -8.53
C ALA A 246 -10.10 -16.27 -9.06
N ALA A 247 -10.88 -17.07 -9.80
CA ALA A 247 -10.40 -18.32 -10.37
C ALA A 247 -9.29 -18.10 -11.41
N GLU A 248 -9.40 -17.05 -12.23
CA GLU A 248 -8.38 -16.67 -13.20
C GLU A 248 -7.07 -16.24 -12.50
N GLU A 249 -7.15 -15.29 -11.56
CA GLU A 249 -5.96 -14.76 -10.89
C GLU A 249 -5.25 -15.82 -10.05
N LEU A 250 -5.98 -16.61 -9.27
CA LEU A 250 -5.39 -17.65 -8.43
C LEU A 250 -4.84 -18.81 -9.26
N SER A 251 -5.49 -19.20 -10.36
CA SER A 251 -4.95 -20.23 -11.27
C SER A 251 -3.66 -19.76 -11.93
N GLY A 252 -3.60 -18.49 -12.35
CA GLY A 252 -2.40 -17.90 -12.93
C GLY A 252 -1.25 -17.80 -11.94
N PHE A 253 -1.52 -17.41 -10.69
CA PHE A 253 -0.54 -17.46 -9.60
C PHE A 253 0.03 -18.87 -9.40
N LEU A 254 -0.82 -19.90 -9.32
CA LEU A 254 -0.34 -21.28 -9.14
C LEU A 254 0.52 -21.76 -10.32
N ALA A 255 0.08 -21.49 -11.55
CA ALA A 255 0.83 -21.89 -12.74
C ALA A 255 2.23 -21.25 -12.78
N GLU A 256 2.33 -19.99 -12.39
CA GLU A 256 3.61 -19.27 -12.34
C GLU A 256 4.52 -19.76 -11.20
N CYS A 257 3.96 -20.05 -10.02
CA CYS A 257 4.71 -20.70 -8.93
C CYS A 257 5.26 -22.07 -9.34
N ASP A 258 4.44 -22.90 -9.99
CA ASP A 258 4.84 -24.24 -10.45
C ASP A 258 5.93 -24.15 -11.53
N ALA A 259 5.80 -23.22 -12.49
CA ALA A 259 6.81 -22.99 -13.52
C ALA A 259 8.18 -22.54 -12.96
N LYS A 260 8.18 -21.84 -11.83
CA LYS A 260 9.38 -21.30 -11.17
C LYS A 260 9.92 -22.17 -10.03
N GLY A 261 9.28 -23.31 -9.72
CA GLY A 261 9.68 -24.18 -8.59
C GLY A 261 9.59 -23.50 -7.23
N MET A 262 8.75 -22.47 -7.07
CA MET A 262 8.74 -21.62 -5.86
C MET A 262 8.07 -22.28 -4.65
N TRP A 263 7.47 -23.45 -4.82
CA TRP A 263 6.93 -24.25 -3.71
C TRP A 263 8.01 -25.03 -2.94
N ASP A 264 9.19 -25.22 -3.54
CA ASP A 264 10.18 -26.20 -3.08
C ASP A 264 11.20 -25.63 -2.06
N GLY A 265 11.06 -24.36 -1.66
CA GLY A 265 12.05 -23.66 -0.81
C GLY A 265 11.64 -23.40 0.65
N ASP A 266 10.37 -23.08 0.92
CA ASP A 266 9.83 -22.76 2.25
C ASP A 266 8.44 -23.40 2.47
N GLY A 267 8.18 -24.48 1.73
CA GLY A 267 6.87 -25.07 1.49
C GLY A 267 6.00 -25.13 2.74
N ASN A 268 4.98 -24.29 2.77
CA ASN A 268 3.84 -24.47 3.64
C ASN A 268 2.76 -25.16 2.78
N PRO A 269 2.69 -26.52 2.73
CA PRO A 269 1.69 -27.27 1.99
C PRO A 269 0.25 -26.78 2.22
N SER A 270 0.00 -26.21 3.40
CA SER A 270 -1.29 -25.62 3.76
C SER A 270 -1.67 -24.45 2.85
N ALA A 271 -0.73 -23.55 2.52
CA ALA A 271 -1.02 -22.37 1.70
C ALA A 271 -1.37 -22.75 0.25
N ARG A 272 -0.65 -23.70 -0.34
CA ARG A 272 -0.96 -24.22 -1.69
C ARG A 272 -2.33 -24.90 -1.72
N ALA A 273 -2.61 -25.74 -0.73
CA ALA A 273 -3.88 -26.46 -0.62
C ALA A 273 -5.06 -25.49 -0.45
N GLN A 274 -4.90 -24.43 0.36
CA GLN A 274 -5.92 -23.39 0.51
C GLN A 274 -6.23 -22.68 -0.80
N ILE A 275 -5.21 -22.29 -1.57
CA ILE A 275 -5.41 -21.62 -2.87
C ILE A 275 -6.13 -22.55 -3.86
N LEU A 276 -5.75 -23.83 -3.90
CA LEU A 276 -6.45 -24.83 -4.73
C LEU A 276 -7.92 -24.96 -4.36
N GLN A 277 -8.23 -25.04 -3.05
CA GLN A 277 -9.61 -25.10 -2.57
C GLN A 277 -10.41 -23.84 -2.96
N MET A 278 -9.81 -22.66 -2.89
CA MET A 278 -10.44 -21.41 -3.33
C MET A 278 -10.73 -21.44 -4.84
N ILE A 279 -9.79 -21.93 -5.66
CA ILE A 279 -9.98 -22.07 -7.11
C ILE A 279 -11.12 -23.05 -7.43
N GLU A 280 -11.13 -24.22 -6.80
CA GLU A 280 -12.18 -25.23 -7.00
C GLU A 280 -13.55 -24.69 -6.60
N HIS A 281 -13.63 -24.01 -5.45
CA HIS A 281 -14.86 -23.37 -4.99
C HIS A 281 -15.33 -22.30 -5.98
N ALA A 282 -14.45 -21.41 -6.41
CA ALA A 282 -14.77 -20.34 -7.34
C ALA A 282 -15.29 -20.88 -8.68
N LYS A 283 -14.62 -21.89 -9.26
CA LYS A 283 -15.06 -22.55 -10.50
C LYS A 283 -16.42 -23.23 -10.35
N ALA A 284 -16.68 -23.86 -9.22
CA ALA A 284 -17.98 -24.48 -8.94
C ALA A 284 -19.11 -23.43 -8.87
N GLN A 285 -18.87 -22.26 -8.28
CA GLN A 285 -19.86 -21.17 -8.25
C GLN A 285 -20.15 -20.62 -9.65
N VAL A 286 -19.11 -20.36 -10.45
CA VAL A 286 -19.26 -19.91 -11.84
C VAL A 286 -20.09 -20.89 -12.66
N ALA A 287 -19.84 -22.20 -12.52
CA ALA A 287 -20.61 -23.23 -13.20
C ALA A 287 -22.09 -23.22 -12.78
N ARG A 288 -22.38 -23.08 -11.47
CA ARG A 288 -23.75 -22.99 -10.96
C ARG A 288 -24.50 -21.77 -11.48
N GLU A 289 -23.84 -20.61 -11.49
CA GLU A 289 -24.41 -19.37 -12.02
C GLU A 289 -24.70 -19.47 -13.52
N SER A 290 -23.81 -20.09 -14.29
CA SER A 290 -24.03 -20.34 -15.72
C SER A 290 -25.24 -21.24 -15.96
N VAL A 291 -25.38 -22.33 -15.20
CA VAL A 291 -26.55 -23.23 -15.30
C VAL A 291 -27.83 -22.50 -14.93
N LYS A 292 -27.82 -21.71 -13.85
CA LYS A 292 -28.98 -20.94 -13.41
C LYS A 292 -29.43 -19.95 -14.49
N ARG A 293 -28.49 -19.22 -15.10
CA ARG A 293 -28.76 -18.27 -16.19
C ARG A 293 -29.36 -18.97 -17.41
N SER A 294 -28.79 -20.11 -17.83
CA SER A 294 -29.37 -20.90 -18.93
C SER A 294 -30.80 -21.38 -18.67
N VAL A 295 -31.14 -21.72 -17.42
CA VAL A 295 -32.50 -22.12 -17.05
C VAL A 295 -33.46 -20.92 -17.04
N GLU A 296 -33.02 -19.77 -16.53
CA GLU A 296 -33.81 -18.53 -16.53
C GLU A 296 -34.08 -18.05 -17.96
N ASP A 297 -33.08 -18.08 -18.85
CA ASP A 297 -33.24 -17.73 -20.27
C ASP A 297 -34.25 -18.68 -20.96
N ALA A 298 -34.15 -19.99 -20.71
CA ALA A 298 -35.07 -20.98 -21.28
C ALA A 298 -36.52 -20.85 -20.77
N LEU A 299 -36.72 -20.34 -19.55
CA LEU A 299 -38.04 -20.07 -18.99
C LEU A 299 -38.61 -18.71 -19.42
N GLY A 300 -37.75 -17.70 -19.61
CA GLY A 300 -38.12 -16.35 -20.06
C GLY A 300 -38.54 -16.29 -21.54
N GLU A 301 -37.98 -17.14 -22.40
CA GLU A 301 -38.39 -17.24 -23.82
C GLU A 301 -39.77 -17.91 -24.03
N SER A 302 -40.40 -18.44 -22.97
CA SER A 302 -41.71 -19.12 -23.07
C SER A 302 -42.94 -18.25 -22.74
N GLY A 303 -42.75 -16.93 -22.52
CA GLY A 303 -43.80 -16.02 -22.01
C GLY A 303 -44.41 -14.99 -22.98
N ASP A 304 -43.80 -14.70 -24.13
CA ASP A 304 -44.25 -13.61 -25.02
C ASP A 304 -44.74 -14.13 -26.38
N GLY A 305 -45.72 -15.03 -26.36
CA GLY A 305 -46.22 -15.63 -27.59
C GLY A 305 -47.65 -16.13 -27.52
N GLU A 306 -48.59 -15.28 -27.11
CA GLU A 306 -50.03 -15.41 -27.47
C GLU A 306 -50.81 -14.22 -26.87
N ASP A 307 -51.01 -13.15 -27.66
CA ASP A 307 -52.20 -12.29 -27.61
C ASP A 307 -52.07 -11.21 -28.70
N ASP A 308 -52.45 -11.54 -29.95
CA ASP A 308 -53.03 -10.58 -30.89
C ASP A 308 -53.43 -11.28 -32.21
N ALA A 309 -54.65 -11.82 -32.27
CA ALA A 309 -55.34 -12.11 -33.53
C ALA A 309 -56.84 -12.42 -33.34
N CYS A 310 -57.69 -11.38 -33.32
CA CYS A 310 -59.09 -11.39 -33.79
C CYS A 310 -59.73 -10.03 -33.47
N GLY A 311 -60.25 -9.20 -34.37
CA GLY A 311 -60.42 -9.27 -35.82
C GLY A 311 -61.13 -7.98 -36.25
N ASP A 312 -60.65 -7.35 -37.32
CA ASP A 312 -61.32 -6.22 -37.97
C ASP A 312 -62.11 -6.74 -39.18
N ASP A 313 -63.41 -6.49 -39.21
CA ASP A 313 -64.30 -6.75 -40.35
C ASP A 313 -64.93 -5.42 -40.81
N PRO A 314 -64.66 -4.93 -42.05
CA PRO A 314 -65.26 -3.70 -42.54
C PRO A 314 -66.43 -4.02 -43.47
N LYS A 315 -67.64 -3.56 -43.12
CA LYS A 315 -68.74 -3.40 -44.09
C LYS A 315 -69.38 -2.02 -43.99
N ALA A 316 -69.15 -1.26 -45.06
CA ALA A 316 -69.87 -0.06 -45.45
C ALA A 316 -71.31 -0.35 -45.88
N ARG A 317 -72.23 0.60 -45.65
CA ARG A 317 -73.13 1.21 -46.67
C ARG A 317 -74.18 2.15 -46.04
N ASP A 318 -74.15 3.41 -46.49
CA ASP A 318 -75.22 4.31 -46.99
C ASP A 318 -76.58 4.35 -46.25
N ASP A 319 -77.00 5.48 -45.63
CA ASP A 319 -77.62 6.73 -46.18
C ASP A 319 -79.17 6.70 -45.94
N PRO A 320 -79.97 7.80 -45.88
CA PRO A 320 -79.69 9.22 -46.12
C PRO A 320 -80.00 10.21 -44.97
#